data_AF-A0A2V1BNA0-F1
#
_entry.id   AF-A0A2V1BNA0-F1
#
_cell.length_a   1.000
_cell.length_b   1.000
_cell.length_c   1.000
_cell.angle_alpha   90.00
_cell.angle_beta   90.00
_cell.angle_gamma   90.00
#
_symmetry.space_group_name_H-M   'P 1'
#
loop_
_entity.id
_entity.type
_entity.pdbx_description
1 polymer ?
#
loop_
_entity_poly.entity_id
_entity_poly.type
_entity_poly.pdbx_seq_one_letter_code
_entity_poly.pdbx_strand_id
1 'polypeptide(L)'
;MRLLNVQTLTLEEYFGASIPRYAILSHCWGAEEVTFQDVKAVPWQASNCERLGARKITLSSEQAKKDGLSYIWIDTCCIDKTSSAELSEAINSMYSWYENATVCYAFLEDVDHMESSSKAIERDRKFEQSRWFTRGWTLQELIAPGDVQFYDRYWNFQGDKTELCDLLSKITKISEGVLIDPSRRHASSVARKMSWAAGRQTTRIEDIAYSLLGIFNVNMPLLYGEGEKAFIRLQEEILKETDDQSLLAWGISTGKTSNVKSPSDFSQSANVVSYPSPFGSQPYSMTNKGLQIELPLWSDSEAGSRRKIAMLNCHFENDFSSSLGVCL
;
A
#
# COMPACT_ATOMS: atom_id res chain seq x y z
N MET A 1 11.54 -7.39 -15.61
CA MET A 1 10.43 -6.40 -15.63
C MET A 1 10.11 -6.06 -17.08
N ARG A 2 8.83 -5.99 -17.44
CA ARG A 2 8.40 -5.55 -18.77
C ARG A 2 7.88 -4.13 -18.74
N LEU A 3 8.23 -3.33 -19.73
CA LEU A 3 7.82 -1.93 -19.88
C LEU A 3 7.16 -1.74 -21.24
N LEU A 4 6.17 -0.85 -21.30
CA LEU A 4 5.56 -0.41 -22.55
C LEU A 4 6.38 0.76 -23.12
N ASN A 5 6.89 0.60 -24.34
CA ASN A 5 7.49 1.70 -25.08
C ASN A 5 6.40 2.68 -25.49
N VAL A 6 6.51 3.94 -25.07
CA VAL A 6 5.43 4.93 -25.27
C VAL A 6 5.26 5.32 -26.74
N GLN A 7 6.31 5.18 -27.57
CA GLN A 7 6.28 5.52 -28.99
C GLN A 7 5.63 4.43 -29.83
N THR A 8 6.08 3.18 -29.66
CA THR A 8 5.61 2.04 -30.45
C THR A 8 4.39 1.35 -29.83
N LEU A 9 4.14 1.58 -28.53
CA LEU A 9 3.14 0.88 -27.71
C LEU A 9 3.32 -0.65 -27.75
N THR A 10 4.58 -1.08 -27.79
CA THR A 10 5.00 -2.49 -27.69
C THR A 10 5.71 -2.76 -26.37
N LEU A 11 5.64 -4.00 -25.89
CA LEU A 11 6.31 -4.39 -24.66
C LEU A 11 7.78 -4.75 -24.92
N GLU A 12 8.66 -4.26 -24.05
CA GLU A 12 10.09 -4.54 -24.01
C GLU A 12 10.46 -5.07 -22.63
N GLU A 13 11.43 -5.98 -22.55
CA GLU A 13 11.83 -6.64 -21.31
C GLU A 13 13.23 -6.22 -20.86
N TYR A 14 13.36 -5.92 -19.57
CA TYR A 14 14.60 -5.46 -18.95
C TYR A 14 14.88 -6.17 -17.63
N PHE A 15 16.17 -6.27 -17.30
CA PHE A 15 16.66 -6.98 -16.12
C PHE A 15 17.74 -6.18 -15.39
N GLY A 16 17.64 -6.11 -14.06
CA GLY A 16 18.64 -5.49 -13.19
C GLY A 16 19.01 -4.06 -13.64
N ALA A 17 20.31 -3.79 -13.75
CA ALA A 17 20.83 -2.47 -14.11
C ALA A 17 20.49 -1.98 -15.54
N SER A 18 19.88 -2.84 -16.38
CA SER A 18 19.44 -2.44 -17.74
C SER A 18 18.06 -1.77 -17.77
N ILE A 19 17.34 -1.73 -16.65
CA ILE A 19 16.02 -1.11 -16.57
C ILE A 19 16.18 0.40 -16.83
N PRO A 20 15.56 0.96 -17.89
CA PRO A 20 15.65 2.38 -18.20
C PRO A 20 14.85 3.21 -17.19
N ARG A 21 14.91 4.54 -17.27
CA ARG A 21 13.94 5.39 -16.56
C ARG A 21 12.54 5.20 -17.15
N TYR A 22 11.53 5.09 -16.29
CA TYR A 22 10.14 4.88 -16.68
C TYR A 22 9.17 5.67 -15.81
N ALA A 23 7.99 5.94 -16.36
CA ALA A 23 6.81 6.32 -15.59
C ALA A 23 6.06 5.06 -15.13
N ILE A 24 5.24 5.16 -14.09
CA ILE A 24 4.39 4.07 -13.65
C ILE A 24 2.94 4.53 -13.52
N LEU A 25 1.98 3.74 -13.98
CA LEU A 25 0.56 4.04 -13.85
C LEU A 25 -0.01 3.38 -12.58
N SER A 26 -0.62 4.19 -11.73
CA SER A 26 -1.43 3.76 -10.60
C SER A 26 -2.90 4.00 -10.92
N HIS A 27 -3.73 2.96 -10.86
CA HIS A 27 -5.15 3.08 -11.18
C HIS A 27 -6.00 1.98 -10.55
N CYS A 28 -7.30 2.24 -10.39
CA CYS A 28 -8.27 1.19 -10.07
C CYS A 28 -8.70 0.49 -11.36
N TRP A 29 -8.67 -0.84 -11.38
CA TRP A 29 -9.17 -1.60 -12.53
C TRP A 29 -10.66 -1.29 -12.75
N GLY A 30 -10.99 -0.95 -13.98
CA GLY A 30 -12.31 -0.64 -14.48
C GLY A 30 -12.78 -1.68 -15.49
N ALA A 31 -13.73 -1.27 -16.33
CA ALA A 31 -14.21 -2.12 -17.42
C ALA A 31 -13.20 -2.13 -18.58
N GLU A 32 -13.10 -3.28 -19.27
CA GLU A 32 -12.39 -3.41 -20.53
C GLU A 32 -10.89 -3.05 -20.45
N GLU A 33 -10.22 -3.47 -19.39
CA GLU A 33 -8.76 -3.35 -19.28
C GLU A 33 -8.06 -4.06 -20.44
N VAL A 34 -7.01 -3.43 -20.95
CA VAL A 34 -6.13 -4.03 -21.94
C VAL A 34 -5.12 -4.89 -21.20
N THR A 35 -5.09 -6.17 -21.54
CA THR A 35 -4.23 -7.17 -20.91
C THR A 35 -2.91 -7.34 -21.65
N PHE A 36 -1.99 -8.09 -21.05
CA PHE A 36 -0.75 -8.49 -21.71
C PHE A 36 -1.00 -9.22 -23.05
N GLN A 37 -2.01 -10.09 -23.09
CA GLN A 37 -2.33 -10.86 -24.29
C GLN A 37 -2.88 -9.96 -25.41
N ASP A 38 -3.66 -8.94 -25.04
CA ASP A 38 -4.14 -7.95 -26.00
C ASP A 38 -2.96 -7.20 -26.65
N VAL A 39 -2.00 -6.70 -25.84
CA VAL A 39 -0.85 -5.94 -26.35
C VAL A 39 0.07 -6.78 -27.24
N LYS A 40 0.14 -8.10 -27.02
CA LYS A 40 0.89 -9.02 -27.89
C LYS A 40 0.27 -9.21 -29.27
N ALA A 41 -1.03 -8.99 -29.44
CA ALA A 41 -1.75 -9.14 -30.71
C ALA A 41 -1.61 -7.87 -31.59
N VAL A 42 -0.40 -7.58 -32.06
CA VAL A 42 -0.07 -6.35 -32.82
C VAL A 42 -0.75 -6.32 -34.20
N PRO A 43 -1.34 -5.19 -34.64
CA PRO A 43 -1.54 -3.95 -33.88
C PRO A 43 -2.76 -4.05 -32.95
N TRP A 44 -2.52 -3.95 -31.64
CA TRP A 44 -3.57 -4.12 -30.63
C TRP A 44 -4.46 -2.89 -30.52
N GLN A 45 -3.96 -1.71 -30.89
CA GLN A 45 -4.66 -0.44 -30.75
C GLN A 45 -5.95 -0.40 -31.58
N ALA A 46 -5.92 -0.90 -32.82
CA ALA A 46 -7.08 -0.91 -33.69
C ALA A 46 -8.21 -1.78 -33.15
N SER A 47 -7.88 -2.93 -32.57
CA SER A 47 -8.86 -3.87 -32.01
C SER A 47 -9.43 -3.44 -30.65
N ASN A 48 -8.81 -2.45 -30.01
CA ASN A 48 -9.13 -2.04 -28.64
C ASN A 48 -9.48 -0.54 -28.54
N CYS A 49 -9.63 0.19 -29.64
CA CYS A 49 -9.74 1.65 -29.65
C CYS A 49 -10.92 2.21 -28.85
N GLU A 50 -12.02 1.46 -28.77
CA GLU A 50 -13.22 1.84 -28.00
C GLU A 50 -13.11 1.50 -26.50
N ARG A 51 -12.13 0.66 -26.10
CA ARG A 51 -12.00 0.21 -24.71
C ARG A 51 -11.47 1.33 -23.83
N LEU A 52 -12.10 1.51 -22.66
CA LEU A 52 -11.64 2.47 -21.66
C LEU A 52 -10.19 2.19 -21.20
N GLY A 53 -9.82 0.91 -21.08
CA GLY A 53 -8.45 0.50 -20.78
C GLY A 53 -7.41 1.01 -21.81
N ALA A 54 -7.75 0.97 -23.11
CA ALA A 54 -6.87 1.46 -24.17
C ALA A 54 -6.69 2.98 -24.11
N ARG A 55 -7.76 3.71 -23.78
CA ARG A 55 -7.69 5.16 -23.56
C ARG A 55 -6.74 5.51 -22.42
N LYS A 56 -6.79 4.78 -21.29
CA LYS A 56 -5.86 4.99 -20.16
C LYS A 56 -4.39 4.75 -20.56
N ILE A 57 -4.11 3.66 -21.28
CA ILE A 57 -2.75 3.38 -21.77
C ILE A 57 -2.27 4.50 -22.69
N THR A 58 -3.13 4.98 -23.59
CA THR A 58 -2.78 6.05 -24.54
C THR A 58 -2.46 7.35 -23.81
N LEU A 59 -3.36 7.81 -22.95
CA LEU A 59 -3.19 9.08 -22.22
C LEU A 59 -1.97 9.05 -21.28
N SER A 60 -1.77 7.94 -20.58
CA SER A 60 -0.58 7.77 -19.72
C SER A 60 0.72 7.70 -20.51
N SER A 61 0.72 7.08 -21.70
CA SER A 61 1.87 7.06 -22.59
C SER A 61 2.17 8.45 -23.17
N GLU A 62 1.14 9.23 -23.50
CA GLU A 62 1.29 10.62 -23.93
C GLU A 62 1.84 11.50 -22.81
N GLN A 63 1.38 11.30 -21.57
CA GLN A 63 1.93 12.02 -20.43
C GLN A 63 3.40 11.65 -20.18
N ALA A 64 3.75 10.36 -20.23
CA ALA A 64 5.14 9.92 -20.14
C ALA A 64 6.04 10.58 -21.21
N LYS A 65 5.55 10.71 -22.45
CA LYS A 65 6.26 11.45 -23.51
C LYS A 65 6.48 12.92 -23.16
N LYS A 66 5.45 13.60 -22.64
CA LYS A 66 5.55 15.02 -22.23
C LYS A 66 6.60 15.20 -21.13
N ASP A 67 6.71 14.23 -20.24
CA ASP A 67 7.69 14.23 -19.14
C ASP A 67 9.07 13.69 -19.56
N GLY A 68 9.28 13.42 -20.86
CA GLY A 68 10.57 12.99 -21.42
C GLY A 68 10.93 11.53 -21.14
N LEU A 69 9.96 10.69 -20.84
CA LEU A 69 10.14 9.26 -20.55
C LEU A 69 9.72 8.40 -21.75
N SER A 70 10.61 7.48 -22.14
CA SER A 70 10.37 6.55 -23.27
C SER A 70 9.57 5.31 -22.89
N TYR A 71 9.39 5.08 -21.58
CA TYR A 71 8.80 3.85 -21.08
C TYR A 71 7.80 4.13 -19.97
N ILE A 72 6.75 3.32 -19.93
CA ILE A 72 5.77 3.31 -18.85
C ILE A 72 5.49 1.87 -18.41
N TRP A 73 5.35 1.66 -17.10
CA TRP A 73 4.87 0.41 -16.54
C TRP A 73 3.39 0.52 -16.19
N ILE A 74 2.62 -0.49 -16.58
CA ILE A 74 1.18 -0.57 -16.33
C ILE A 74 0.85 -2.02 -15.98
N ASP A 75 0.39 -2.29 -14.77
CA ASP A 75 0.17 -3.64 -14.24
C ASP A 75 -0.79 -4.49 -15.11
N THR A 76 -1.79 -3.88 -15.73
CA THR A 76 -2.78 -4.56 -16.58
C THR A 76 -2.16 -5.26 -17.78
N CYS A 77 -1.19 -4.61 -18.45
CA CYS A 77 -0.57 -5.11 -19.67
C CYS A 77 0.93 -5.49 -19.55
N CYS A 78 1.64 -5.02 -18.53
CA CYS A 78 3.06 -5.31 -18.32
C CYS A 78 3.29 -6.62 -17.56
N ILE A 79 2.26 -7.22 -16.96
CA ILE A 79 2.35 -8.52 -16.26
C ILE A 79 1.53 -9.56 -17.03
N ASP A 80 2.13 -10.71 -17.35
CA ASP A 80 1.35 -11.89 -17.80
C ASP A 80 0.69 -12.59 -16.61
N LYS A 81 -0.56 -12.21 -16.35
CA LYS A 81 -1.35 -12.78 -15.26
C LYS A 81 -1.77 -14.24 -15.51
N THR A 82 -1.50 -14.79 -16.70
CA THR A 82 -1.72 -16.23 -16.99
C THR A 82 -0.58 -17.10 -16.48
N SER A 83 0.59 -16.50 -16.22
CA SER A 83 1.75 -17.15 -15.62
C SER A 83 1.74 -16.92 -14.11
N SER A 84 1.46 -17.97 -13.32
CA SER A 84 1.48 -17.87 -11.86
C SER A 84 2.86 -17.53 -11.30
N ALA A 85 3.93 -18.02 -11.96
CA ALA A 85 5.31 -17.71 -11.60
C ALA A 85 5.60 -16.20 -11.78
N GLU A 86 5.20 -15.64 -12.93
CA GLU A 86 5.41 -14.22 -13.20
C GLU A 86 4.54 -13.34 -12.30
N LEU A 87 3.27 -13.71 -12.08
CA LEU A 87 2.40 -12.98 -11.16
C LEU A 87 3.00 -12.94 -9.74
N SER A 88 3.57 -14.05 -9.29
CA SER A 88 4.24 -14.13 -7.99
C SER A 88 5.49 -13.26 -7.92
N GLU A 89 6.32 -13.28 -8.96
CA GLU A 89 7.51 -12.41 -9.07
C GLU A 89 7.10 -10.94 -9.07
N ALA A 90 6.07 -10.59 -9.86
CA ALA A 90 5.58 -9.23 -9.99
C ALA A 90 5.05 -8.67 -8.69
N ILE A 91 4.20 -9.40 -7.96
CA ILE A 91 3.65 -8.95 -6.68
C ILE A 91 4.75 -8.75 -5.63
N ASN A 92 5.76 -9.64 -5.58
CA ASN A 92 6.89 -9.47 -4.66
C ASN A 92 7.81 -8.30 -5.05
N SER A 93 7.80 -7.89 -6.33
CA SER A 93 8.67 -6.82 -6.85
C SER A 93 7.96 -5.47 -6.98
N MET A 94 6.62 -5.44 -6.93
CA MET A 94 5.83 -4.28 -7.33
C MET A 94 6.15 -3.02 -6.53
N TYR A 95 6.35 -3.15 -5.23
CA TYR A 95 6.73 -2.02 -4.38
C TYR A 95 8.03 -1.38 -4.86
N SER A 96 9.05 -2.19 -5.18
CA SER A 96 10.32 -1.70 -5.71
C SER A 96 10.17 -1.06 -7.09
N TRP A 97 9.25 -1.55 -7.92
CA TRP A 97 8.95 -0.92 -9.20
C TRP A 97 8.27 0.45 -9.03
N TYR A 98 7.37 0.61 -8.07
CA TYR A 98 6.81 1.92 -7.73
C TYR A 98 7.86 2.85 -7.11
N GLU A 99 8.71 2.34 -6.22
CA GLU A 99 9.79 3.10 -5.59
C GLU A 99 10.82 3.63 -6.60
N ASN A 100 11.19 2.83 -7.60
CA ASN A 100 12.20 3.18 -8.60
C ASN A 100 11.63 3.91 -9.83
N ALA A 101 10.31 4.09 -9.91
CA ALA A 101 9.71 4.87 -11.00
C ALA A 101 10.15 6.33 -10.93
N THR A 102 10.34 6.96 -12.09
CA THR A 102 10.65 8.40 -12.13
C THR A 102 9.45 9.24 -11.68
N VAL A 103 8.24 8.82 -12.04
CA VAL A 103 6.98 9.46 -11.66
C VAL A 103 5.87 8.42 -11.65
N CYS A 104 4.98 8.49 -10.67
CA CYS A 104 3.75 7.72 -10.61
C CYS A 104 2.56 8.57 -11.03
N TYR A 105 1.85 8.18 -12.08
CA TYR A 105 0.59 8.81 -12.47
C TYR A 105 -0.56 8.11 -11.75
N ALA A 106 -1.18 8.77 -10.78
CA ALA A 106 -2.38 8.29 -10.10
C ALA A 106 -3.63 8.74 -10.87
N PHE A 107 -4.25 7.80 -11.60
CA PHE A 107 -5.44 8.07 -12.40
C PHE A 107 -6.72 7.81 -11.60
N LEU A 108 -7.50 8.87 -11.38
CA LEU A 108 -8.74 8.87 -10.62
C LEU A 108 -9.95 8.84 -11.58
N GLU A 109 -10.30 7.64 -12.05
CA GLU A 109 -11.36 7.43 -13.06
C GLU A 109 -12.75 7.95 -12.62
N ASP A 110 -13.00 8.07 -11.32
CA ASP A 110 -14.26 8.48 -10.71
C ASP A 110 -14.28 9.94 -10.25
N VAL A 111 -13.26 10.72 -10.57
CA VAL A 111 -13.19 12.16 -10.31
C VAL A 111 -13.45 12.91 -11.61
N ASP A 112 -14.51 13.72 -11.65
CA ASP A 112 -14.82 14.60 -12.78
C ASP A 112 -14.02 15.91 -12.72
N HIS A 113 -13.78 16.51 -13.89
CA HIS A 113 -13.24 17.85 -13.99
C HIS A 113 -14.23 18.89 -13.44
N MET A 114 -13.77 19.82 -12.60
CA MET A 114 -14.57 20.96 -12.15
C MET A 114 -13.89 22.27 -12.55
N GLU A 115 -14.45 22.93 -13.57
CA GLU A 115 -13.88 24.15 -14.21
C GLU A 115 -13.93 25.41 -13.32
N SER A 116 -14.47 25.38 -12.09
CA SER A 116 -14.75 26.60 -11.33
C SER A 116 -14.06 26.67 -9.96
N SER A 117 -13.23 27.71 -9.80
CA SER A 117 -12.52 28.09 -8.56
C SER A 117 -13.45 28.49 -7.40
N SER A 118 -14.74 28.73 -7.66
CA SER A 118 -15.73 29.08 -6.63
C SER A 118 -16.18 27.90 -5.75
N LYS A 119 -15.66 26.68 -6.00
CA LYS A 119 -16.06 25.45 -5.28
C LYS A 119 -14.86 24.54 -4.91
N ALA A 120 -13.73 25.11 -4.47
CA ALA A 120 -12.57 24.33 -4.01
C ALA A 120 -12.94 23.20 -3.01
N ILE A 121 -13.87 23.47 -2.10
CA ILE A 121 -14.40 22.50 -1.13
C ILE A 121 -15.10 21.31 -1.83
N GLU A 122 -15.82 21.53 -2.93
CA GLU A 122 -16.51 20.46 -3.66
C GLU A 122 -15.53 19.59 -4.45
N ARG A 123 -14.50 20.20 -5.05
CA ARG A 123 -13.40 19.49 -5.70
C ARG A 123 -12.69 18.58 -4.70
N ASP A 124 -12.28 19.11 -3.56
CA ASP A 124 -11.59 18.35 -2.52
C ASP A 124 -12.47 17.19 -2.02
N ARG A 125 -13.78 17.42 -1.83
CA ARG A 125 -14.71 16.34 -1.47
C ARG A 125 -14.80 15.22 -2.51
N LYS A 126 -14.87 15.54 -3.81
CA LYS A 126 -14.88 14.51 -4.86
C LYS A 126 -13.57 13.73 -4.91
N PHE A 127 -12.45 14.43 -4.75
CA PHE A 127 -11.13 13.82 -4.65
C PHE A 127 -11.06 12.86 -3.46
N GLU A 128 -11.47 13.31 -2.26
CA GLU A 128 -11.55 12.49 -1.03
C GLU A 128 -12.40 11.22 -1.20
N GLN A 129 -13.43 11.27 -2.05
CA GLN A 129 -14.36 10.18 -2.28
C GLN A 129 -13.90 9.17 -3.33
N SER A 130 -12.78 9.40 -4.02
CA SER A 130 -12.29 8.48 -5.04
C SER A 130 -12.04 7.09 -4.46
N ARG A 131 -12.47 6.06 -5.20
CA ARG A 131 -12.19 4.65 -4.92
C ARG A 131 -10.69 4.36 -4.86
N TRP A 132 -9.87 5.21 -5.48
CA TRP A 132 -8.42 5.08 -5.40
C TRP A 132 -7.92 5.09 -3.95
N PHE A 133 -8.50 5.90 -3.05
CA PHE A 133 -8.09 5.95 -1.65
C PHE A 133 -8.55 4.76 -0.81
N THR A 134 -9.52 3.98 -1.30
CA THR A 134 -10.05 2.81 -0.60
C THR A 134 -9.60 1.48 -1.21
N ARG A 135 -8.85 1.49 -2.32
CA ARG A 135 -8.27 0.27 -2.91
C ARG A 135 -7.03 -0.18 -2.11
N GLY A 136 -6.87 -1.48 -1.89
CA GLY A 136 -5.72 -2.03 -1.13
C GLY A 136 -4.37 -1.70 -1.76
N TRP A 137 -4.19 -2.04 -3.03
CA TRP A 137 -2.92 -1.91 -3.75
C TRP A 137 -2.43 -0.46 -3.87
N THR A 138 -3.33 0.52 -4.01
CA THR A 138 -2.95 1.93 -4.17
C THR A 138 -2.25 2.52 -2.94
N LEU A 139 -2.19 1.82 -1.80
CA LEU A 139 -1.41 2.25 -0.65
C LEU A 139 0.08 2.25 -0.95
N GLN A 140 0.61 1.15 -1.49
CA GLN A 140 2.02 1.10 -1.88
C GLN A 140 2.29 2.02 -3.07
N GLU A 141 1.31 2.20 -3.95
CA GLU A 141 1.41 3.10 -5.11
C GLU A 141 1.46 4.58 -4.70
N LEU A 142 0.97 4.93 -3.51
CA LEU A 142 1.11 6.25 -2.89
C LEU A 142 2.46 6.44 -2.18
N ILE A 143 2.88 5.43 -1.42
CA ILE A 143 3.95 5.54 -0.41
C ILE A 143 5.33 5.17 -0.96
N ALA A 144 5.38 4.25 -1.92
CA ALA A 144 6.65 3.80 -2.49
C ALA A 144 7.28 4.86 -3.41
N PRO A 145 6.57 5.48 -4.37
CA PRO A 145 7.18 6.44 -5.29
C PRO A 145 7.59 7.75 -4.59
N GLY A 146 8.71 8.31 -5.05
CA GLY A 146 9.15 9.65 -4.65
C GLY A 146 8.18 10.73 -5.14
N ASP A 147 7.77 10.65 -6.40
CA ASP A 147 6.85 11.58 -7.07
C ASP A 147 5.54 10.88 -7.47
N VAL A 148 4.40 11.47 -7.10
CA VAL A 148 3.06 11.01 -7.48
C VAL A 148 2.25 12.21 -7.95
N GLN A 149 1.73 12.11 -9.17
CA GLN A 149 0.91 13.14 -9.81
C GLN A 149 -0.50 12.61 -10.03
N PHE A 150 -1.50 13.37 -9.58
CA PHE A 150 -2.91 12.96 -9.63
C PHE A 150 -3.61 13.53 -10.86
N TYR A 151 -4.35 12.68 -11.57
CA TYR A 151 -5.09 13.03 -12.77
C TYR A 151 -6.56 12.61 -12.63
N ASP A 152 -7.48 13.48 -13.07
CA ASP A 152 -8.91 13.17 -13.11
C ASP A 152 -9.26 12.26 -14.30
N ARG A 153 -10.55 11.88 -14.43
CA ARG A 153 -11.02 10.99 -15.50
C ARG A 153 -10.82 11.52 -16.94
N TYR A 154 -10.57 12.81 -17.08
CA TYR A 154 -10.31 13.49 -18.35
C TYR A 154 -8.81 13.77 -18.55
N TRP A 155 -7.95 13.23 -17.68
CA TRP A 155 -6.50 13.43 -17.68
C TRP A 155 -6.06 14.87 -17.36
N ASN A 156 -6.88 15.62 -16.63
CA ASN A 156 -6.45 16.93 -16.12
C ASN A 156 -5.70 16.75 -14.81
N PHE A 157 -4.55 17.42 -14.70
CA PHE A 157 -3.73 17.46 -13.51
C PHE A 157 -4.49 18.07 -12.32
N GLN A 158 -4.51 17.37 -11.19
CA GLN A 158 -5.19 17.77 -9.96
C GLN A 158 -4.21 18.31 -8.90
N GLY A 159 -2.93 17.96 -9.03
CA GLY A 159 -1.87 18.30 -8.09
C GLY A 159 -0.91 17.12 -7.92
N ASP A 160 0.28 17.41 -7.40
CA ASP A 160 1.23 16.38 -6.98
C ASP A 160 1.10 16.03 -5.48
N LYS A 161 1.83 15.00 -5.04
CA LYS A 161 1.83 14.51 -3.66
C LYS A 161 2.22 15.59 -2.64
N THR A 162 3.09 16.52 -3.02
CA THR A 162 3.55 17.62 -2.17
C THR A 162 2.50 18.72 -2.10
N GLU A 163 1.93 19.13 -3.24
CA GLU A 163 0.85 20.13 -3.32
C GLU A 163 -0.41 19.69 -2.57
N LEU A 164 -0.72 18.39 -2.59
CA LEU A 164 -1.91 17.81 -1.98
C LEU A 164 -1.65 17.22 -0.59
N CYS A 165 -0.50 17.47 0.03
CA CYS A 165 -0.05 16.77 1.23
C CYS A 165 -1.06 16.81 2.39
N ASP A 166 -1.59 17.99 2.73
CA ASP A 166 -2.57 18.18 3.80
C ASP A 166 -3.85 17.38 3.54
N LEU A 167 -4.33 17.39 2.30
CA LEU A 167 -5.53 16.67 1.88
C LEU A 167 -5.30 15.15 1.92
N LEU A 168 -4.15 14.69 1.41
CA LEU A 168 -3.75 13.29 1.43
C LEU A 168 -3.58 12.78 2.87
N SER A 169 -2.97 13.56 3.75
CA SER A 169 -2.83 13.26 5.17
C SER A 169 -4.20 13.09 5.85
N LYS A 170 -5.14 14.02 5.57
CA LYS A 170 -6.51 13.94 6.08
C LYS A 170 -7.26 12.70 5.61
N ILE A 171 -7.13 12.31 4.34
CA ILE A 171 -7.79 11.14 3.74
C ILE A 171 -7.19 9.84 4.29
N THR A 172 -5.87 9.71 4.18
CA THR A 172 -5.17 8.44 4.37
C THR A 172 -4.76 8.18 5.82
N LYS A 173 -4.79 9.21 6.68
CA LYS A 173 -4.26 9.22 8.05
C LYS A 173 -2.75 8.98 8.13
N ILE A 174 -2.05 9.14 7.01
CA ILE A 174 -0.60 9.09 6.93
C ILE A 174 -0.08 10.49 7.19
N SER A 175 0.82 10.64 8.17
CA SER A 175 1.39 11.96 8.49
C SER A 175 2.06 12.60 7.27
N GLU A 176 1.94 13.91 7.11
CA GLU A 176 2.59 14.69 6.05
C GLU A 176 4.08 14.37 5.92
N GLY A 177 4.77 14.22 7.06
CA GLY A 177 6.19 13.86 7.08
C GLY A 177 6.51 12.53 6.37
N VAL A 178 5.63 11.53 6.44
CA VAL A 178 5.81 10.25 5.74
C VAL A 178 5.45 10.38 4.25
N LEU A 179 4.49 11.24 3.90
CA LEU A 179 4.11 11.49 2.50
C LEU A 179 5.21 12.24 1.74
N ILE A 180 5.87 13.21 2.39
CA ILE A 180 6.92 14.06 1.81
C ILE A 180 8.28 13.38 1.84
N ASP A 181 8.63 12.72 2.95
CA ASP A 181 9.93 12.06 3.13
C ASP A 181 9.79 10.53 3.15
N PRO A 182 10.07 9.88 2.01
CA PRO A 182 10.14 8.42 1.89
C PRO A 182 10.94 7.72 2.98
N SER A 183 12.01 8.32 3.52
CA SER A 183 12.84 7.66 4.53
C SER A 183 12.08 7.40 5.84
N ARG A 184 11.09 8.23 6.18
CA ARG A 184 10.30 8.14 7.41
C ARG A 184 9.31 6.98 7.40
N ARG A 185 8.97 6.44 6.23
CA ARG A 185 8.07 5.28 6.13
C ARG A 185 8.72 4.03 6.74
N HIS A 186 10.05 3.87 6.66
CA HIS A 186 10.74 2.71 7.23
C HIS A 186 10.78 2.78 8.76
N ALA A 187 10.97 3.98 9.32
CA ALA A 187 11.03 4.24 10.76
C ALA A 187 9.66 4.23 11.47
N SER A 188 8.56 4.17 10.73
CA SER A 188 7.22 4.08 11.33
C SER A 188 7.00 2.70 11.96
N SER A 189 6.26 2.65 13.07
CA SER A 189 5.92 1.39 13.74
C SER A 189 5.05 0.49 12.86
N VAL A 190 5.06 -0.81 13.10
CA VAL A 190 4.22 -1.80 12.43
C VAL A 190 2.75 -1.45 12.58
N ALA A 191 2.29 -1.11 13.78
CA ALA A 191 0.90 -0.74 14.04
C ALA A 191 0.47 0.50 13.23
N ARG A 192 1.35 1.50 13.15
CA ARG A 192 1.12 2.72 12.35
C ARG A 192 0.99 2.37 10.87
N LYS A 193 1.90 1.55 10.32
CA LYS A 193 1.81 1.07 8.93
C LYS A 193 0.53 0.28 8.66
N MET A 194 0.12 -0.61 9.58
CA MET A 194 -1.13 -1.36 9.48
C MET A 194 -2.34 -0.42 9.44
N SER A 195 -2.32 0.66 10.24
CA SER A 195 -3.42 1.64 10.26
C SER A 195 -3.65 2.31 8.90
N TRP A 196 -2.61 2.48 8.07
CA TRP A 196 -2.72 3.08 6.74
C TRP A 196 -3.55 2.23 5.77
N ALA A 197 -3.65 0.92 6.04
CA ALA A 197 -4.43 -0.04 5.29
C ALA A 197 -5.81 -0.32 5.89
N ALA A 198 -6.12 0.21 7.08
CA ALA A 198 -7.31 -0.13 7.84
C ALA A 198 -8.64 0.17 7.12
N GLY A 199 -8.68 1.24 6.33
CA GLY A 199 -9.85 1.65 5.54
C GLY A 199 -9.89 1.09 4.12
N ARG A 200 -8.95 0.22 3.73
CA ARG A 200 -8.77 -0.23 2.35
C ARG A 200 -9.39 -1.60 2.12
N GLN A 201 -9.77 -1.86 0.87
CA GLN A 201 -10.51 -3.04 0.42
C GLN A 201 -9.87 -3.65 -0.82
N THR A 202 -9.97 -4.97 -0.92
CA THR A 202 -9.45 -5.77 -2.05
C THR A 202 -10.54 -6.66 -2.61
N THR A 203 -10.39 -7.05 -3.88
CA THR A 203 -11.36 -7.94 -4.55
C THR A 203 -11.18 -9.38 -4.08
N ARG A 204 -9.94 -9.86 -4.04
CA ARG A 204 -9.60 -11.13 -3.39
C ARG A 204 -9.22 -10.84 -1.95
N ILE A 205 -9.68 -11.67 -1.04
CA ILE A 205 -9.43 -11.46 0.39
C ILE A 205 -7.94 -11.55 0.71
N GLU A 206 -7.19 -12.41 0.02
CA GLU A 206 -5.75 -12.59 0.22
C GLU A 206 -4.93 -11.35 -0.19
N ASP A 207 -5.43 -10.56 -1.15
CA ASP A 207 -4.73 -9.36 -1.62
C ASP A 207 -4.61 -8.30 -0.51
N ILE A 208 -5.41 -8.36 0.56
CA ILE A 208 -5.23 -7.46 1.70
C ILE A 208 -3.87 -7.67 2.37
N ALA A 209 -3.36 -8.90 2.33
CA ALA A 209 -2.03 -9.24 2.82
C ALA A 209 -0.97 -8.96 1.75
N TYR A 210 -1.21 -9.42 0.52
CA TYR A 210 -0.22 -9.29 -0.57
C TYR A 210 0.08 -7.84 -0.95
N SER A 211 -0.90 -6.94 -0.85
CA SER A 211 -0.71 -5.51 -1.09
C SER A 211 0.19 -4.81 -0.07
N LEU A 212 0.51 -5.46 1.06
CA LEU A 212 1.31 -4.91 2.15
C LEU A 212 2.75 -5.45 2.18
N LEU A 213 3.09 -6.45 1.37
CA LEU A 213 4.40 -7.12 1.39
C LEU A 213 5.56 -6.13 1.31
N GLY A 214 5.53 -5.21 0.34
CA GLY A 214 6.58 -4.22 0.19
C GLY A 214 6.59 -3.12 1.26
N ILE A 215 5.44 -2.79 1.86
CA ILE A 215 5.37 -1.81 2.96
C ILE A 215 6.10 -2.32 4.20
N PHE A 216 6.00 -3.64 4.43
CA PHE A 216 6.69 -4.33 5.52
C PHE A 216 8.03 -4.94 5.12
N ASN A 217 8.41 -4.84 3.84
CA ASN A 217 9.64 -5.42 3.29
C ASN A 217 9.77 -6.92 3.59
N VAL A 218 8.70 -7.69 3.34
CA VAL A 218 8.67 -9.15 3.50
C VAL A 218 8.33 -9.84 2.19
N ASN A 219 8.71 -11.11 2.06
CA ASN A 219 8.34 -11.95 0.92
C ASN A 219 7.67 -13.23 1.40
N MET A 220 6.61 -13.66 0.71
CA MET A 220 5.94 -14.93 0.98
C MET A 220 5.28 -15.50 -0.29
N PRO A 221 5.13 -16.84 -0.39
CA PRO A 221 4.39 -17.46 -1.49
C PRO A 221 2.94 -16.99 -1.57
N LEU A 222 2.47 -16.69 -2.78
CA LEU A 222 1.06 -16.33 -3.03
C LEU A 222 0.21 -17.59 -3.18
N LEU A 223 -0.68 -17.82 -2.22
CA LEU A 223 -1.59 -18.95 -2.19
C LEU A 223 -3.04 -18.45 -2.28
N TYR A 224 -3.53 -18.19 -3.50
CA TYR A 224 -4.93 -17.83 -3.70
C TYR A 224 -5.86 -19.01 -3.35
N GLY A 225 -6.88 -18.75 -2.53
CA GLY A 225 -7.78 -19.76 -1.96
C GLY A 225 -7.52 -20.06 -0.48
N GLU A 226 -6.48 -19.47 0.14
CA GLU A 226 -6.21 -19.64 1.57
C GLU A 226 -7.08 -18.75 2.48
N GLY A 227 -7.76 -17.76 1.90
CA GLY A 227 -8.66 -16.87 2.64
C GLY A 227 -7.93 -15.95 3.62
N GLU A 228 -8.50 -15.77 4.82
CA GLU A 228 -7.94 -14.92 5.89
C GLU A 228 -6.57 -15.40 6.40
N LYS A 229 -6.15 -16.63 6.08
CA LYS A 229 -4.83 -17.16 6.46
C LYS A 229 -3.69 -16.38 5.85
N ALA A 230 -3.89 -15.74 4.68
CA ALA A 230 -2.88 -14.90 4.06
C ALA A 230 -2.43 -13.76 4.99
N PHE A 231 -3.38 -13.14 5.71
CA PHE A 231 -3.06 -12.06 6.65
C PHE A 231 -2.36 -12.56 7.93
N ILE A 232 -2.66 -13.78 8.37
CA ILE A 232 -1.94 -14.41 9.49
C ILE A 232 -0.49 -14.67 9.07
N ARG A 233 -0.27 -15.25 7.89
CA ARG A 233 1.08 -15.49 7.36
C ARG A 233 1.87 -14.19 7.16
N LEU A 234 1.22 -13.12 6.71
CA LEU A 234 1.87 -11.79 6.65
C LEU A 234 2.41 -11.37 8.03
N GLN A 235 1.60 -11.50 9.09
CA GLN A 235 2.05 -11.17 10.45
C GLN A 235 3.19 -12.08 10.90
N GLU A 236 3.15 -13.36 10.57
CA GLU A 236 4.25 -14.31 10.85
C GLU A 236 5.54 -13.92 10.13
N GLU A 237 5.49 -13.47 8.88
CA GLU A 237 6.68 -12.98 8.17
C GLU A 237 7.18 -11.66 8.77
N ILE A 238 6.30 -10.74 9.15
CA ILE A 238 6.69 -9.49 9.82
C ILE A 238 7.42 -9.80 11.13
N LEU A 239 6.91 -10.72 11.95
CA LEU A 239 7.52 -11.14 13.22
C LEU A 239 8.92 -11.74 13.07
N LYS A 240 9.30 -12.25 11.88
CA LYS A 240 10.65 -12.75 11.62
C LYS A 240 11.65 -11.64 11.33
N GLU A 241 11.19 -10.51 10.79
CA GLU A 241 12.04 -9.41 10.31
C GLU A 241 12.14 -8.24 11.30
N THR A 242 11.25 -8.15 12.30
CA THR A 242 11.25 -7.04 13.27
C THR A 242 10.88 -7.46 14.69
N ASP A 243 11.45 -6.74 15.66
CA ASP A 243 11.08 -6.81 17.08
C ASP A 243 10.12 -5.69 17.52
N ASP A 244 9.40 -5.12 16.56
CA ASP A 244 8.39 -4.11 16.83
C ASP A 244 7.12 -4.72 17.43
N GLN A 245 7.04 -4.67 18.76
CA GLN A 245 5.89 -5.15 19.55
C GLN A 245 4.59 -4.38 19.29
N SER A 246 4.61 -3.26 18.56
CA SER A 246 3.38 -2.58 18.13
C SER A 246 2.52 -3.46 17.23
N LEU A 247 3.08 -4.49 16.57
CA LEU A 247 2.29 -5.49 15.87
C LEU A 247 1.25 -6.16 16.80
N LEU A 248 1.48 -6.21 18.11
CA LEU A 248 0.56 -6.77 19.10
C LEU A 248 -0.49 -5.77 19.61
N ALA A 249 -0.40 -4.50 19.20
CA ALA A 249 -1.27 -3.41 19.65
C ALA A 249 -2.50 -3.22 18.72
N TRP A 250 -3.18 -4.31 18.39
CA TRP A 250 -4.47 -4.27 17.69
C TRP A 250 -5.64 -4.13 18.67
N GLY A 251 -6.82 -3.76 18.14
CA GLY A 251 -8.06 -3.83 18.91
C GLY A 251 -8.16 -2.86 20.10
N ILE A 252 -7.25 -1.88 20.18
CA ILE A 252 -7.11 -0.94 21.31
C ILE A 252 -8.45 -0.31 21.75
N SER A 253 -9.35 -0.03 20.80
CA SER A 253 -10.66 0.57 21.08
C SER A 253 -11.82 -0.44 21.22
N THR A 254 -11.66 -1.66 20.71
CA THR A 254 -12.76 -2.65 20.65
C THR A 254 -12.69 -3.68 21.77
N GLY A 255 -11.56 -3.77 22.47
CA GLY A 255 -11.31 -4.80 23.48
C GLY A 255 -11.31 -6.22 22.90
N LYS A 256 -11.24 -6.37 21.56
CA LYS A 256 -11.16 -7.67 20.91
C LYS A 256 -9.84 -8.34 21.28
N THR A 257 -9.93 -9.55 21.82
CA THR A 257 -8.80 -10.42 22.14
C THR A 257 -8.61 -11.55 21.13
N SER A 258 -9.48 -11.64 20.11
CA SER A 258 -9.42 -12.66 19.07
C SER A 258 -8.33 -12.38 18.03
N ASN A 259 -7.92 -13.42 17.29
CA ASN A 259 -6.94 -13.33 16.19
C ASN A 259 -7.24 -12.18 15.23
N VAL A 260 -6.21 -11.40 14.91
CA VAL A 260 -6.25 -10.35 13.90
C VAL A 260 -6.36 -10.96 12.53
N LYS A 261 -7.34 -10.50 11.75
CA LYS A 261 -7.62 -11.01 10.41
C LYS A 261 -7.53 -9.95 9.34
N SER A 262 -7.38 -8.68 9.73
CA SER A 262 -7.39 -7.55 8.81
C SER A 262 -6.66 -6.34 9.41
N PRO A 263 -6.06 -5.46 8.58
CA PRO A 263 -5.55 -4.17 9.03
C PRO A 263 -6.59 -3.28 9.72
N SER A 264 -7.89 -3.51 9.50
CA SER A 264 -8.97 -2.75 10.14
C SER A 264 -8.95 -2.80 11.67
N ASP A 265 -8.40 -3.87 12.24
CA ASP A 265 -8.19 -4.01 13.69
C ASP A 265 -7.11 -3.03 14.23
N PHE A 266 -6.32 -2.40 13.36
CA PHE A 266 -5.33 -1.34 13.65
C PHE A 266 -5.83 0.08 13.30
N SER A 267 -7.12 0.27 13.01
CA SER A 267 -7.66 1.58 12.60
C SER A 267 -7.41 2.73 13.58
N GLN A 268 -7.15 2.44 14.86
CA GLN A 268 -6.83 3.42 15.90
C GLN A 268 -5.34 3.48 16.25
N SER A 269 -4.49 2.80 15.47
CA SER A 269 -3.06 2.68 15.75
C SER A 269 -2.20 3.69 14.99
N ALA A 270 -2.82 4.69 14.35
CA ALA A 270 -2.12 5.71 13.56
C ALA A 270 -1.09 6.51 14.37
N ASN A 271 -1.36 6.77 15.64
CA ASN A 271 -0.45 7.45 16.55
C ASN A 271 0.39 6.48 17.41
N VAL A 272 0.38 5.17 17.17
CA VAL A 272 1.20 4.22 17.95
C VAL A 272 2.65 4.28 17.47
N VAL A 273 3.58 4.46 18.41
CA VAL A 273 5.03 4.49 18.16
C VAL A 273 5.73 3.49 19.07
N SER A 274 6.84 2.95 18.60
CA SER A 274 7.63 1.96 19.35
C SER A 274 8.75 2.67 20.07
N TYR A 275 9.06 2.24 21.29
CA TYR A 275 10.22 2.79 21.99
C TYR A 275 11.51 2.31 21.29
N PRO A 276 12.51 3.18 21.09
CA PRO A 276 13.83 2.73 20.67
C PRO A 276 14.33 1.74 21.72
N SER A 277 14.62 0.49 21.35
CA SER A 277 15.17 -0.49 22.29
C SER A 277 16.71 -0.43 22.23
N PRO A 278 17.40 0.22 23.20
CA PRO A 278 18.86 0.26 23.21
C PRO A 278 19.49 -1.11 23.51
N PHE A 279 18.72 -2.03 24.07
CA PHE A 279 19.12 -3.41 24.32
C PHE A 279 18.19 -4.29 23.50
N GLY A 280 18.72 -5.01 22.52
CA GLY A 280 17.93 -5.88 21.64
C GLY A 280 16.99 -6.76 22.46
N SER A 281 15.72 -6.81 22.04
CA SER A 281 14.74 -7.69 22.69
C SER A 281 15.06 -9.15 22.38
N GLN A 282 14.57 -10.07 23.22
CA GLN A 282 14.69 -11.50 22.92
C GLN A 282 13.91 -11.81 21.63
N PRO A 283 14.47 -12.60 20.70
CA PRO A 283 13.78 -12.97 19.47
C PRO A 283 12.45 -13.67 19.75
N TYR A 284 11.46 -13.39 18.92
CA TYR A 284 10.17 -14.06 18.97
C TYR A 284 10.28 -15.43 18.31
N SER A 285 9.44 -16.37 18.73
CA SER A 285 9.32 -17.64 18.02
C SER A 285 7.86 -18.03 17.81
N MET A 286 7.55 -18.44 16.58
CA MET A 286 6.27 -19.07 16.27
C MET A 286 6.39 -20.58 16.52
N THR A 287 5.51 -21.10 17.36
CA THR A 287 5.40 -22.53 17.67
C THR A 287 4.07 -23.08 17.18
N ASN A 288 3.88 -24.39 17.23
CA ASN A 288 2.57 -25.00 16.98
C ASN A 288 1.48 -24.60 17.99
N LYS A 289 1.84 -23.91 19.09
CA LYS A 289 0.92 -23.34 20.08
C LYS A 289 0.68 -21.83 19.89
N GLY A 290 1.34 -21.21 18.91
CA GLY A 290 1.29 -19.76 18.67
C GLY A 290 2.61 -19.06 19.00
N LEU A 291 2.52 -17.74 19.17
CA LEU A 291 3.64 -16.86 19.47
C LEU A 291 4.19 -17.11 20.88
N GLN A 292 5.48 -17.37 20.96
CA GLN A 292 6.25 -17.37 22.20
C GLN A 292 7.07 -16.07 22.26
N ILE A 293 6.81 -15.28 23.30
CA ILE A 293 7.43 -13.97 23.55
C ILE A 293 7.58 -13.76 25.06
N GLU A 294 8.62 -13.04 25.48
CA GLU A 294 8.84 -12.62 26.86
C GLU A 294 8.48 -11.13 27.00
N LEU A 295 7.56 -10.82 27.93
CA LEU A 295 7.07 -9.46 28.16
C LEU A 295 6.97 -9.15 29.66
N PRO A 296 7.24 -7.91 30.09
CA PRO A 296 6.95 -7.47 31.45
C PRO A 296 5.44 -7.59 31.75
N LEU A 297 5.11 -8.09 32.94
CA LEU A 297 3.71 -8.19 33.39
C LEU A 297 3.40 -7.09 34.39
N TRP A 298 2.35 -6.33 34.12
CA TRP A 298 1.72 -5.44 35.08
C TRP A 298 0.45 -6.08 35.62
N SER A 299 0.22 -5.96 36.92
CA SER A 299 -0.97 -6.49 37.59
C SER A 299 -1.76 -5.35 38.19
N ASP A 300 -2.98 -5.16 37.71
CA ASP A 300 -3.94 -4.29 38.37
C ASP A 300 -4.57 -5.03 39.55
N SER A 301 -4.62 -4.37 40.70
CA SER A 301 -5.23 -4.93 41.92
C SER A 301 -6.49 -4.17 42.35
N GLU A 302 -6.96 -3.19 41.56
CA GLU A 302 -8.19 -2.48 41.87
C GLU A 302 -9.46 -3.31 41.56
N ALA A 303 -10.38 -3.32 42.53
CA ALA A 303 -11.75 -3.83 42.45
C ALA A 303 -11.96 -5.31 42.03
N GLY A 304 -11.28 -6.25 42.71
CA GLY A 304 -11.71 -7.66 42.76
C GLY A 304 -11.49 -8.50 41.49
N SER A 305 -10.96 -7.91 40.42
CA SER A 305 -10.54 -8.59 39.20
C SER A 305 -9.03 -8.43 39.05
N ARG A 306 -8.26 -9.51 39.24
CA ARG A 306 -6.80 -9.49 39.09
C ARG A 306 -6.44 -9.58 37.60
N ARG A 307 -6.57 -8.47 36.87
CA ARG A 307 -6.18 -8.41 35.46
C ARG A 307 -4.66 -8.38 35.36
N LYS A 308 -4.12 -9.23 34.49
CA LYS A 308 -2.72 -9.21 34.11
C LYS A 308 -2.61 -8.61 32.72
N ILE A 309 -1.72 -7.65 32.57
CA ILE A 309 -1.45 -6.97 31.32
C ILE A 309 0.01 -7.26 30.97
N ALA A 310 0.24 -7.87 29.81
CA ALA A 310 1.58 -7.96 29.23
C ALA A 310 1.89 -6.62 28.55
N MET A 311 2.88 -5.89 29.07
CA MET A 311 3.25 -4.59 28.53
C MET A 311 4.03 -4.74 27.23
N LEU A 312 3.65 -3.95 26.24
CA LEU A 312 4.32 -3.85 24.95
C LEU A 312 5.28 -2.66 24.95
N ASN A 313 6.38 -2.78 24.21
CA ASN A 313 7.38 -1.74 24.01
C ASN A 313 6.92 -0.68 23.00
N CYS A 314 5.69 -0.20 23.15
CA CYS A 314 5.08 0.83 22.32
C CYS A 314 4.10 1.68 23.13
N HIS A 315 3.83 2.89 22.63
CA HIS A 315 3.00 3.88 23.30
C HIS A 315 2.29 4.77 22.28
N PHE A 316 1.37 5.60 22.75
CA PHE A 316 0.81 6.66 21.90
C PHE A 316 1.80 7.80 21.75
N GLU A 317 1.94 8.31 20.54
CA GLU A 317 2.77 9.47 20.22
C GLU A 317 2.42 10.64 21.14
N ASN A 318 3.46 11.24 21.73
CA ASN A 318 3.38 12.28 22.76
C ASN A 318 2.96 11.84 24.18
N ASP A 319 2.69 10.55 24.41
CA ASP A 319 2.52 9.99 25.75
C ASP A 319 3.73 9.12 26.13
N PHE A 320 4.71 9.72 26.78
CA PHE A 320 5.93 9.05 27.23
C PHE A 320 5.80 8.40 28.62
N SER A 321 4.62 8.49 29.22
CA SER A 321 4.36 8.01 30.59
C SER A 321 3.64 6.67 30.63
N SER A 322 3.06 6.26 29.51
CA SER A 322 2.31 5.02 29.39
C SER A 322 2.96 4.03 28.43
N SER A 323 2.50 2.78 28.54
CA SER A 323 2.80 1.71 27.60
C SER A 323 1.48 1.04 27.22
N LEU A 324 1.38 0.63 25.96
CA LEU A 324 0.29 -0.24 25.53
C LEU A 324 0.52 -1.65 26.06
N GLY A 325 -0.54 -2.44 26.15
CA GLY A 325 -0.44 -3.80 26.68
C GLY A 325 -1.58 -4.70 26.23
N VAL A 326 -1.32 -6.00 26.28
CA VAL A 326 -2.28 -7.05 25.96
C VAL A 326 -2.82 -7.64 27.26
N CYS A 327 -4.15 -7.68 27.41
CA CYS A 327 -4.78 -8.35 28.56
C CYS A 327 -4.66 -9.88 28.41
N LEU A 328 -4.20 -10.56 29.47
CA LEU A 328 -4.01 -12.01 29.52
C LEU A 328 -5.20 -12.77 30.09
#